data_AF-A0A7V1LTA6-F1
#
_entry.id   AF-A0A7V1LTA6-F1
#
_cell.length_a   1.000
_cell.length_b   1.000
_cell.length_c   1.000
_cell.angle_alpha   90.00
_cell.angle_beta   90.00
_cell.angle_gamma   90.00
#
_symmetry.space_group_name_H-M   'P 1'
#
loop_
_entity.id
_entity.type
_entity.pdbx_description
1 polymer ?
#
loop_
_entity_poly.entity_id
_entity_poly.type
_entity_poly.pdbx_seq_one_letter_code
_entity_poly.pdbx_strand_id
1 'polypeptide(L)'
;MFLKSHFSNDKILMLTEYIVFSIPLVCCFLIHKQWIAISELSALLIIVNLDLKARHSNLNTKLQKLIPDDAFEWKAGLRKQFFIIVPVWIIAALTSFFVGSVPIAIFILGISISTFFEKCEPYQFLWSNELSSKRLLLLKIKRQIQLFSIIVVPLIVLFLLFNFNRWYIPIAEYFLFCSLHIYSIMTKYAFFEPNIKSPAAQVFLNIGGVGLILPIFLPVIWLLTVRFYIKSVNNLNFFLDDYN
;
A
#
# COMPACT_ATOMS: atom_id res chain seq x y z
N MET A 1 -18.16 14.48 -12.28
CA MET A 1 -17.38 15.02 -13.41
C MET A 1 -18.30 15.50 -14.54
N PHE A 2 -19.38 14.76 -14.87
CA PHE A 2 -20.40 15.16 -15.86
C PHE A 2 -21.22 16.42 -15.50
N LEU A 3 -21.70 16.55 -14.27
CA LEU A 3 -22.49 17.73 -13.86
C LEU A 3 -21.67 19.05 -13.89
N LYS A 4 -20.38 18.95 -13.57
CA LYS A 4 -19.44 20.08 -13.54
C LYS A 4 -19.08 20.61 -14.93
N SER A 5 -19.23 19.80 -16.00
CA SER A 5 -18.94 20.22 -17.37
C SER A 5 -20.14 20.85 -18.09
N HIS A 6 -21.37 20.58 -17.63
CA HIS A 6 -22.60 21.00 -18.32
C HIS A 6 -23.44 22.03 -17.55
N PHE A 7 -23.27 22.15 -16.22
CA PHE A 7 -24.07 23.06 -15.40
C PHE A 7 -23.18 24.00 -14.58
N SER A 8 -23.49 25.30 -14.62
CA SER A 8 -22.76 26.35 -13.89
C SER A 8 -22.97 26.30 -12.36
N ASN A 9 -24.04 25.65 -11.90
CA ASN A 9 -24.42 25.48 -10.49
C ASN A 9 -24.57 24.00 -10.11
N ASP A 10 -23.54 23.21 -10.42
CA ASP A 10 -23.47 21.76 -10.16
C ASP A 10 -23.74 21.41 -8.68
N LYS A 11 -23.22 22.20 -7.74
CA LYS A 11 -23.41 22.01 -6.29
C LYS A 11 -24.87 22.13 -5.85
N ILE A 12 -25.59 23.14 -6.36
CA ILE A 12 -26.99 23.39 -5.99
C ILE A 12 -27.89 22.31 -6.56
N LEU A 13 -27.62 21.86 -7.79
CA LEU A 13 -28.36 20.77 -8.41
C LEU A 13 -28.23 19.47 -7.60
N MET A 14 -26.99 19.12 -7.21
CA MET A 14 -26.72 17.96 -6.36
C MET A 14 -27.42 18.07 -5.00
N LEU A 15 -27.35 19.24 -4.35
CA LEU A 15 -28.03 19.48 -3.06
C LEU A 15 -29.55 19.28 -3.18
N THR A 16 -30.16 19.80 -4.24
CA THR A 16 -31.60 19.66 -4.50
C THR A 16 -31.98 18.19 -4.68
N GLU A 17 -31.20 17.44 -5.44
CA GLU A 17 -31.42 15.99 -5.66
C GLU A 17 -31.37 15.21 -4.34
N TYR A 18 -30.33 15.43 -3.52
CA TYR A 18 -30.21 14.77 -2.22
C TYR A 18 -31.32 15.15 -1.23
N ILE A 19 -31.75 16.42 -1.21
CA ILE A 19 -32.89 16.85 -0.39
C ILE A 19 -34.15 16.11 -0.83
N VAL A 20 -34.46 16.07 -2.12
CA VAL A 20 -35.66 15.41 -2.66
C VAL A 20 -35.66 13.92 -2.33
N PHE A 21 -34.53 13.22 -2.49
CA PHE A 21 -34.42 11.81 -2.12
C PHE A 21 -34.55 11.56 -0.62
N SER A 22 -34.18 12.53 0.22
CA SER A 22 -34.26 12.40 1.68
C SER A 22 -35.65 12.68 2.27
N ILE A 23 -36.58 13.31 1.51
CA ILE A 23 -37.92 13.71 2.00
C ILE A 23 -38.71 12.53 2.61
N PRO A 24 -38.84 11.35 1.97
CA PRO A 24 -39.61 10.25 2.54
C PRO A 24 -39.06 9.78 3.88
N LEU A 25 -37.73 9.79 4.01
CA LEU A 25 -37.00 9.30 5.17
C LEU A 25 -37.10 10.29 6.34
N VAL A 26 -37.03 11.60 6.06
CA VAL A 26 -37.30 12.66 7.04
C VAL A 26 -38.75 12.62 7.52
N CYS A 27 -39.72 12.42 6.62
CA CYS A 27 -41.13 12.26 6.98
C CYS A 27 -41.35 11.07 7.92
N CYS A 28 -40.73 9.91 7.65
CA CYS A 28 -40.78 8.76 8.55
C CYS A 28 -40.20 9.10 9.94
N PHE A 29 -39.05 9.76 10.01
CA PHE A 29 -38.44 10.14 11.29
C PHE A 29 -39.24 11.19 12.07
N LEU A 30 -39.94 12.10 11.38
CA LEU A 30 -40.87 13.04 12.00
C LEU A 30 -42.08 12.35 12.62
N ILE A 31 -42.68 11.36 11.93
CA ILE A 31 -43.81 10.57 12.44
C ILE A 31 -43.41 9.81 13.71
N HIS A 32 -42.19 9.25 13.73
CA HIS A 32 -41.66 8.50 14.88
C HIS A 32 -40.97 9.37 15.95
N LYS A 33 -41.00 10.70 15.83
CA LYS A 33 -40.39 11.67 16.77
C LYS A 33 -38.90 11.42 17.06
N GLN A 34 -38.14 10.93 16.08
CA GLN A 34 -36.72 10.63 16.22
C GLN A 34 -35.84 11.84 15.86
N TRP A 35 -35.77 12.82 16.78
CA TRP A 35 -35.05 14.09 16.56
C TRP A 35 -33.54 13.95 16.34
N ILE A 36 -32.92 12.93 16.93
CA ILE A 36 -31.47 12.68 16.78
C ILE A 36 -31.12 12.31 15.34
N ALA A 37 -31.90 11.42 14.72
CA ALA A 37 -31.68 10.99 13.33
C ALA A 37 -31.86 12.14 12.32
N ILE A 38 -32.77 13.07 12.60
CA ILE A 38 -32.96 14.29 11.79
C ILE A 38 -31.72 15.19 11.89
N SER A 39 -31.14 15.31 13.08
CA SER A 39 -29.93 16.13 13.29
C SER A 39 -28.71 15.56 12.55
N GLU A 40 -28.54 14.24 12.53
CA GLU A 40 -27.44 13.56 11.81
C GLU A 40 -27.57 13.73 10.29
N LEU A 41 -28.78 13.60 9.75
CA LEU A 41 -29.06 13.85 8.33
C LEU A 41 -28.76 15.30 7.93
N SER A 42 -29.11 16.27 8.79
CA SER A 42 -28.82 17.67 8.52
C SER A 42 -27.31 17.97 8.52
N ALA A 43 -26.53 17.27 9.35
CA ALA A 43 -25.07 17.41 9.38
C ALA A 43 -24.40 16.92 8.09
N LEU A 44 -24.95 15.89 7.45
CA LEU A 44 -24.44 15.38 6.17
C LEU A 44 -24.59 16.41 5.02
N LEU A 45 -25.62 17.26 5.05
CA LEU A 45 -25.81 18.34 4.05
C LEU A 45 -24.74 19.44 4.17
N ILE A 46 -24.18 19.65 5.36
CA ILE A 46 -23.09 20.61 5.59
C ILE A 46 -21.79 20.13 4.91
N ILE A 47 -21.55 18.82 4.90
CA ILE A 47 -20.35 18.21 4.29
C ILE A 47 -20.31 18.46 2.77
N VAL A 48 -21.47 18.52 2.09
CA VAL A 48 -21.57 18.79 0.64
C VAL A 48 -21.06 20.19 0.27
N ASN A 49 -21.20 21.15 1.19
CA ASN A 49 -20.75 22.53 0.97
C ASN A 49 -19.27 22.76 1.30
N LEU A 50 -18.58 21.78 1.88
CA LEU A 50 -17.15 21.89 2.12
C LEU A 50 -16.40 21.64 0.81
N ASP A 51 -15.84 22.72 0.24
CA ASP A 51 -14.84 22.63 -0.81
C ASP A 51 -13.54 22.06 -0.23
N LEU A 52 -13.51 20.74 -0.04
CA LEU A 52 -12.29 19.99 0.22
C LEU A 52 -11.46 19.97 -1.06
N LYS A 53 -10.87 21.11 -1.42
CA LYS A 53 -9.78 21.13 -2.39
C LYS A 53 -8.63 20.32 -1.76
N ALA A 54 -8.43 19.10 -2.25
CA ALA A 54 -7.28 18.30 -1.91
C ALA A 54 -6.02 19.11 -2.27
N ARG A 55 -5.43 19.78 -1.27
CA ARG A 55 -4.19 20.52 -1.44
C ARG A 55 -3.11 19.47 -1.64
N HIS A 56 -2.68 19.27 -2.88
CA HIS A 56 -1.52 18.45 -3.19
C HIS A 56 -0.28 19.17 -2.65
N SER A 57 0.01 18.97 -1.37
CA SER A 57 1.23 19.43 -0.76
C SER A 57 2.37 18.54 -1.26
N ASN A 58 3.28 19.12 -2.04
CA ASN A 58 4.55 18.48 -2.34
C ASN A 58 5.39 18.48 -1.06
N LEU A 59 5.16 17.48 -0.22
CA LEU A 59 6.05 17.14 0.89
C LEU A 59 7.31 16.51 0.29
N ASN A 60 8.13 17.33 -0.39
CA ASN A 60 9.45 16.93 -0.85
C ASN A 60 10.39 16.97 0.38
N THR A 61 10.19 16.02 1.29
CA THR A 61 10.84 15.98 2.60
C THR A 61 12.28 15.49 2.47
N LYS A 62 13.17 15.94 3.38
CA LYS A 62 14.56 15.45 3.48
C LYS A 62 14.63 13.91 3.58
N LEU A 63 13.58 13.27 4.12
CA LEU A 63 13.42 11.81 4.16
C LEU A 63 13.44 11.16 2.77
N GLN A 64 12.90 11.80 1.74
CA GLN A 64 12.92 11.25 0.37
C GLN A 64 14.30 11.28 -0.27
N LYS A 65 15.19 12.18 0.19
CA LYS A 65 16.58 12.25 -0.28
C LYS A 65 17.46 11.15 0.33
N LEU A 66 17.07 10.59 1.48
CA LEU A 66 17.78 9.48 2.12
C LEU A 66 17.55 8.15 1.38
N ILE A 67 16.48 8.04 0.61
CA ILE A 67 16.16 6.84 -0.16
C ILE A 67 16.97 6.87 -1.47
N PRO A 68 17.67 5.78 -1.84
CA PRO A 68 18.39 5.67 -3.11
C PRO A 68 17.50 5.97 -4.31
N ASP A 69 18.06 6.60 -5.35
CA ASP A 69 17.30 6.95 -6.56
C ASP A 69 16.79 5.72 -7.32
N ASP A 70 17.54 4.61 -7.31
CA ASP A 70 17.14 3.32 -7.90
C ASP A 70 15.83 2.75 -7.28
N ALA A 71 15.52 3.14 -6.04
CA ALA A 71 14.36 2.70 -5.28
C ALA A 71 13.20 3.71 -5.38
N PHE A 72 12.88 4.17 -6.59
CA PHE A 72 11.83 5.16 -6.80
C PHE A 72 10.44 4.67 -6.36
N GLU A 73 10.18 3.36 -6.37
CA GLU A 73 8.93 2.75 -5.88
C GLU A 73 8.69 3.11 -4.42
N TRP A 74 9.76 3.09 -3.62
CA TRP A 74 9.74 3.53 -2.23
C TRP A 74 9.49 5.02 -2.09
N LYS A 75 10.09 5.86 -2.94
CA LYS A 75 9.85 7.31 -2.92
C LYS A 75 8.40 7.65 -3.26
N ALA A 76 7.84 7.00 -4.28
CA ALA A 76 6.44 7.20 -4.69
C ALA A 76 5.47 6.66 -3.62
N GLY A 77 5.74 5.46 -3.13
CA GLY A 77 4.95 4.79 -2.11
C GLY A 77 4.92 5.55 -0.78
N LEU A 78 6.09 5.91 -0.24
CA LEU A 78 6.18 6.67 1.01
C LEU A 78 5.49 8.02 0.90
N ARG A 79 5.51 8.69 -0.25
CA ARG A 79 4.79 9.95 -0.44
C ARG A 79 3.27 9.76 -0.34
N LYS A 80 2.75 8.66 -0.88
CA LYS A 80 1.32 8.33 -0.85
C LYS A 80 0.86 7.87 0.54
N GLN A 81 1.67 7.07 1.22
CA GLN A 81 1.32 6.45 2.51
C GLN A 81 2.03 7.08 3.72
N PHE A 82 2.63 8.26 3.56
CA PHE A 82 3.38 8.94 4.62
C PHE A 82 2.56 9.06 5.92
N PHE A 83 1.31 9.49 5.78
CA PHE A 83 0.37 9.70 6.87
C PHE A 83 -0.14 8.41 7.53
N ILE A 84 0.17 7.24 6.96
CA ILE A 84 -0.11 5.94 7.57
C ILE A 84 1.16 5.42 8.24
N ILE A 85 2.26 5.37 7.48
CA ILE A 85 3.52 4.75 7.92
C ILE A 85 4.10 5.47 9.14
N VAL A 86 4.16 6.80 9.15
CA VAL A 86 4.80 7.56 10.23
C VAL A 86 4.02 7.46 11.54
N PRO A 87 2.69 7.72 11.58
CA PRO A 87 1.94 7.57 12.83
C PRO A 87 1.94 6.14 13.38
N VAL A 88 1.77 5.13 12.52
CA VAL A 88 1.82 3.73 12.93
C VAL A 88 3.17 3.39 13.57
N TRP A 89 4.27 3.83 12.96
CA TRP A 89 5.61 3.60 13.50
C TRP A 89 5.83 4.29 14.85
N ILE A 90 5.42 5.56 14.99
CA ILE A 90 5.56 6.32 16.24
C ILE A 90 4.72 5.69 17.36
N ILE A 91 3.45 5.37 17.07
CA ILE A 91 2.55 4.74 18.04
C ILE A 91 3.13 3.40 18.49
N ALA A 92 3.63 2.58 17.56
CA ALA A 92 4.23 1.29 17.87
C ALA A 92 5.48 1.42 18.74
N ALA A 93 6.35 2.39 18.45
CA ALA A 93 7.55 2.65 19.24
C ALA A 93 7.19 3.06 20.69
N LEU A 94 6.24 3.99 20.84
CA LEU A 94 5.79 4.48 22.16
C LEU A 94 5.07 3.40 22.98
N THR A 95 4.32 2.52 22.31
CA THR A 95 3.51 1.47 22.96
C THR A 95 4.15 0.09 22.91
N SER A 96 5.46 0.03 22.63
CA SER A 96 6.25 -1.21 22.46
C SER A 96 6.28 -2.13 23.68
N PHE A 97 5.92 -1.60 24.86
CA PHE A 97 5.73 -2.37 26.08
C PHE A 97 4.50 -3.30 26.02
N PHE A 98 3.47 -2.98 25.21
CA PHE A 98 2.34 -3.86 24.97
C PHE A 98 2.69 -4.94 23.92
N VAL A 99 2.39 -6.20 24.25
CA VAL A 99 2.73 -7.36 23.40
C VAL A 99 2.15 -7.26 21.99
N GLY A 100 0.92 -6.74 21.84
CA GLY A 100 0.26 -6.66 20.55
C GLY A 100 0.73 -5.50 19.67
N SER A 101 1.36 -4.47 20.26
CA SER A 101 1.59 -3.21 19.55
C SER A 101 2.51 -3.35 18.35
N VAL A 102 3.72 -3.89 18.56
CA VAL A 102 4.71 -4.03 17.49
C VAL A 102 4.28 -5.03 16.41
N PRO A 103 3.74 -6.23 16.74
CA PRO A 103 3.24 -7.14 15.70
C PRO A 103 2.15 -6.50 14.83
N ILE A 104 1.15 -5.85 15.42
CA ILE A 104 0.09 -5.16 14.66
C ILE A 104 0.69 -4.07 13.77
N ALA A 105 1.69 -3.35 14.25
CA ALA A 105 2.37 -2.33 13.46
C ALA A 105 3.16 -2.94 12.29
N ILE A 106 3.90 -4.04 12.50
CA ILE A 106 4.61 -4.76 11.43
C ILE A 106 3.60 -5.24 10.38
N PHE A 107 2.46 -5.77 10.80
CA PHE A 107 1.39 -6.18 9.90
C PHE A 107 0.89 -5.05 8.99
N ILE A 108 0.53 -3.91 9.61
CA ILE A 108 0.02 -2.74 8.88
C ILE A 108 1.09 -2.19 7.94
N LEU A 109 2.34 -2.06 8.41
CA LEU A 109 3.45 -1.55 7.62
C LEU A 109 3.78 -2.49 6.45
N GLY A 110 3.82 -3.81 6.69
CA GLY A 110 4.12 -4.83 5.70
C GLY A 110 3.10 -4.85 4.54
N ILE A 111 1.81 -4.77 4.85
CA ILE A 111 0.74 -4.65 3.84
C ILE A 111 0.85 -3.33 3.10
N SER A 112 1.00 -2.22 3.82
CA SER A 112 1.08 -0.88 3.24
C SER A 112 2.22 -0.81 2.21
N ILE A 113 3.43 -1.23 2.60
CA ILE A 113 4.63 -1.22 1.75
C ILE A 113 4.48 -2.13 0.52
N SER A 114 3.71 -3.23 0.62
CA SER A 114 3.46 -4.11 -0.53
C SER A 114 2.75 -3.38 -1.68
N THR A 115 1.95 -2.36 -1.38
CA THR A 115 1.24 -1.57 -2.40
C THR A 115 2.18 -0.72 -3.28
N PHE A 116 3.44 -0.55 -2.87
CA PHE A 116 4.42 0.25 -3.62
C PHE A 116 4.76 -0.38 -4.97
N PHE A 117 4.59 -1.70 -5.09
CA PHE A 117 4.97 -2.49 -6.26
C PHE A 117 3.79 -2.79 -7.21
N GLU A 118 2.61 -2.24 -6.96
CA GLU A 118 1.43 -2.51 -7.79
C GLU A 118 1.55 -2.01 -9.24
N LYS A 119 2.27 -0.91 -9.45
CA LYS A 119 2.38 -0.27 -10.76
C LYS A 119 3.69 -0.66 -11.43
N CYS A 120 3.59 -1.16 -12.67
CA CYS A 120 4.76 -1.40 -13.51
C CYS A 120 5.37 -0.08 -13.99
N GLU A 121 6.69 -0.10 -14.08
CA GLU A 121 7.53 1.03 -14.44
C GLU A 121 7.46 1.29 -15.95
N PRO A 122 7.70 2.52 -16.43
CA PRO A 122 7.91 2.75 -17.85
C PRO A 122 9.15 2.02 -18.35
N TYR A 123 9.14 1.64 -19.63
CA TYR A 123 10.25 0.91 -20.24
C TYR A 123 11.59 1.66 -20.19
N GLN A 124 11.55 2.99 -20.33
CA GLN A 124 12.73 3.85 -20.27
C GLN A 124 13.47 3.73 -18.94
N PHE A 125 12.77 3.43 -17.85
CA PHE A 125 13.38 3.25 -16.54
C PHE A 125 14.13 1.92 -16.44
N LEU A 126 13.65 0.86 -17.09
CA LEU A 126 14.37 -0.42 -17.12
C LEU A 126 15.71 -0.25 -17.83
N TRP A 127 15.71 0.45 -18.97
CA TRP A 127 16.92 0.74 -19.74
C TRP A 127 17.93 1.61 -19.02
N SER A 128 17.48 2.64 -18.29
CA SER A 128 18.40 3.54 -17.58
C SER A 128 19.23 2.86 -16.49
N ASN A 129 18.85 1.65 -16.07
CA ASN A 129 19.64 0.90 -15.11
C ASN A 129 20.82 0.15 -15.77
N GLU A 130 20.76 -0.15 -17.08
CA GLU A 130 21.82 -0.87 -17.82
C GLU A 130 22.26 -2.19 -17.15
N LEU A 131 21.32 -2.86 -16.46
CA LEU A 131 21.56 -4.12 -15.75
C LEU A 131 20.91 -5.29 -16.47
N SER A 132 21.59 -6.43 -16.46
CA SER A 132 20.99 -7.70 -16.87
C SER A 132 19.79 -8.06 -15.97
N SER A 133 18.85 -8.83 -16.52
CA SER A 133 17.59 -9.19 -15.85
C SER A 133 17.79 -9.74 -14.44
N LYS A 134 18.78 -10.62 -14.25
CA LYS A 134 19.08 -11.22 -12.94
C LYS A 134 19.62 -10.19 -11.95
N ARG A 135 20.52 -9.30 -12.40
CA ARG A 135 21.10 -8.25 -11.55
C ARG A 135 20.05 -7.22 -11.16
N LEU A 136 19.17 -6.85 -12.08
CA LEU A 136 18.05 -5.95 -11.80
C LEU A 136 17.11 -6.54 -10.75
N LEU A 137 16.69 -7.80 -10.90
CA LEU A 137 15.84 -8.47 -9.92
C LEU A 137 16.50 -8.54 -8.54
N LEU A 138 17.78 -8.90 -8.48
CA LEU A 138 18.52 -8.96 -7.21
C LEU A 138 18.64 -7.58 -6.57
N LEU A 139 18.91 -6.53 -7.37
CA LEU A 139 18.94 -5.15 -6.90
C LEU A 139 17.59 -4.77 -6.26
N LYS A 140 16.47 -5.06 -6.94
CA LYS A 140 15.13 -4.75 -6.45
C LYS A 140 14.80 -5.48 -5.15
N ILE A 141 15.09 -6.79 -5.07
CA ILE A 141 14.92 -7.59 -3.84
C ILE A 141 15.77 -7.01 -2.71
N LYS A 142 17.06 -6.75 -2.97
CA LYS A 142 17.99 -6.24 -1.97
C LYS A 142 17.52 -4.88 -1.43
N ARG A 143 17.14 -3.94 -2.31
CA ARG A 143 16.63 -2.62 -1.91
C ARG A 143 15.36 -2.75 -1.09
N GLN A 144 14.44 -3.62 -1.49
CA GLN A 144 13.19 -3.85 -0.77
C GLN A 144 13.43 -4.36 0.65
N ILE A 145 14.24 -5.41 0.79
CA ILE A 145 14.55 -5.98 2.10
C ILE A 145 15.27 -4.95 2.95
N GLN A 146 16.31 -4.29 2.43
CA GLN A 146 17.06 -3.27 3.17
C GLN A 146 16.18 -2.16 3.72
N LEU A 147 15.33 -1.55 2.88
CA LEU A 147 14.47 -0.44 3.29
C LEU A 147 13.38 -0.89 4.26
N PHE A 148 12.81 -2.09 4.05
CA PHE A 148 11.86 -2.67 5.00
C PHE A 148 12.52 -2.97 6.36
N SER A 149 13.73 -3.55 6.37
CA SER A 149 14.50 -3.81 7.60
C SER A 149 14.80 -2.52 8.36
N ILE A 150 15.18 -1.44 7.67
CA ILE A 150 15.47 -0.14 8.30
C ILE A 150 14.27 0.38 9.09
N ILE A 151 13.05 0.12 8.61
CA ILE A 151 11.81 0.55 9.29
C ILE A 151 11.45 -0.42 10.42
N VAL A 152 11.50 -1.73 10.17
CA VAL A 152 10.95 -2.75 11.07
C VAL A 152 11.92 -3.18 12.16
N VAL A 153 13.22 -3.37 11.85
CA VAL A 153 14.21 -3.86 12.83
C VAL A 153 14.30 -2.97 14.08
N PRO A 154 14.29 -1.64 14.00
CA PRO A 154 14.24 -0.81 15.21
C PRO A 154 13.01 -1.08 16.08
N LEU A 155 11.83 -1.34 15.49
CA LEU A 155 10.63 -1.69 16.25
C LEU A 155 10.77 -3.06 16.92
N ILE A 156 11.38 -4.04 16.23
CA ILE A 156 11.66 -5.37 16.81
C ILE A 156 12.61 -5.21 17.99
N VAL A 157 13.70 -4.44 17.84
CA VAL A 157 14.65 -4.20 18.94
C VAL A 157 13.94 -3.55 20.13
N LEU A 158 13.14 -2.51 19.91
CA LEU A 158 12.33 -1.89 20.96
C LEU A 158 11.39 -2.88 21.64
N PHE A 159 10.71 -3.75 20.88
CA PHE A 159 9.85 -4.78 21.42
C PHE A 159 10.62 -5.76 22.32
N LEU A 160 11.80 -6.21 21.88
CA LEU A 160 12.62 -7.17 22.61
C LEU A 160 13.12 -6.63 23.95
N LEU A 161 13.29 -5.32 24.09
CA LEU A 161 13.67 -4.68 25.36
C LEU A 161 12.59 -4.87 26.45
N PHE A 162 11.31 -4.91 26.08
CA PHE A 162 10.19 -5.04 27.02
C PHE A 162 9.58 -6.45 27.05
N ASN A 163 9.66 -7.20 25.95
CA ASN A 163 8.91 -8.44 25.73
C ASN A 163 9.80 -9.59 25.22
N PHE A 164 11.01 -9.74 25.78
CA PHE A 164 12.01 -10.72 25.33
C PHE A 164 11.49 -12.17 25.24
N ASN A 165 10.65 -12.60 26.18
CA ASN A 165 10.07 -13.96 26.20
C ASN A 165 9.24 -14.29 24.94
N ARG A 166 8.80 -13.28 24.18
CA ARG A 166 7.96 -13.42 22.98
C ARG A 166 8.69 -13.00 21.71
N TRP A 167 10.02 -13.06 21.70
CA TRP A 167 10.87 -12.64 20.57
C TRP A 167 10.48 -13.25 19.22
N TYR A 168 10.00 -14.50 19.24
CA TYR A 168 9.67 -15.26 18.05
C TYR A 168 8.48 -14.68 17.27
N ILE A 169 7.60 -13.91 17.91
CA ILE A 169 6.41 -13.34 17.27
C ILE A 169 6.81 -12.30 16.20
N PRO A 170 7.45 -11.16 16.54
CA PRO A 170 7.83 -10.16 15.54
C PRO A 170 8.88 -10.66 14.56
N ILE A 171 9.75 -11.62 14.97
CA ILE A 171 10.76 -12.20 14.09
C ILE A 171 10.12 -13.11 13.02
N ALA A 172 9.17 -13.96 13.41
CA ALA A 172 8.43 -14.78 12.46
C ALA A 172 7.66 -13.89 11.48
N GLU A 173 6.95 -12.88 12.00
CA GLU A 173 6.19 -11.94 11.17
C GLU A 173 7.07 -11.17 10.18
N TYR A 174 8.22 -10.69 10.62
CA TYR A 174 9.21 -10.07 9.74
C TYR A 174 9.62 -10.98 8.59
N PHE A 175 9.89 -12.26 8.87
CA PHE A 175 10.25 -13.25 7.84
C PHE A 175 9.11 -13.53 6.86
N LEU A 176 7.87 -13.56 7.35
CA LEU A 176 6.67 -13.70 6.51
C LEU A 176 6.56 -12.54 5.52
N PHE A 177 6.70 -11.30 6.00
CA PHE A 177 6.64 -10.13 5.13
C PHE A 177 7.82 -10.03 4.17
N CYS A 178 9.04 -10.41 4.57
CA CYS A 178 10.16 -10.52 3.64
C CYS A 178 9.85 -11.52 2.52
N SER A 179 9.29 -12.69 2.85
CA SER A 179 8.88 -13.70 1.86
C SER A 179 7.83 -13.14 0.90
N LEU A 180 6.82 -12.44 1.43
CA LEU A 180 5.75 -11.84 0.65
C LEU A 180 6.25 -10.71 -0.25
N HIS A 181 7.17 -9.87 0.23
CA HIS A 181 7.76 -8.80 -0.57
C HIS A 181 8.62 -9.35 -1.72
N ILE A 182 9.41 -10.41 -1.48
CA ILE A 182 10.16 -11.09 -2.56
C ILE A 182 9.18 -11.66 -3.59
N TYR A 183 8.14 -12.36 -3.13
CA TYR A 183 7.08 -12.88 -3.98
C TYR A 183 6.40 -11.78 -4.81
N SER A 184 6.13 -10.62 -4.20
CA SER A 184 5.51 -9.48 -4.86
C SER A 184 6.37 -8.94 -6.00
N ILE A 185 7.68 -8.79 -5.78
CA ILE A 185 8.62 -8.37 -6.82
C ILE A 185 8.68 -9.42 -7.94
N MET A 186 8.78 -10.71 -7.61
CA MET A 186 8.81 -11.76 -8.64
C MET A 186 7.53 -11.76 -9.48
N THR A 187 6.38 -11.60 -8.84
CA THR A 187 5.07 -11.56 -9.50
C THR A 187 4.95 -10.33 -10.40
N LYS A 188 5.38 -9.15 -9.92
CA LYS A 188 5.42 -7.91 -10.71
C LYS A 188 6.22 -8.11 -12.00
N TYR A 189 7.42 -8.68 -11.90
CA TYR A 189 8.29 -8.82 -13.08
C TYR A 189 7.94 -10.02 -13.97
N ALA A 190 7.30 -11.06 -13.43
CA ALA A 190 6.83 -12.22 -14.19
C ALA A 190 5.65 -11.90 -15.12
N PHE A 191 4.90 -10.84 -14.84
CA PHE A 191 3.78 -10.34 -15.64
C PHE A 191 3.96 -8.85 -15.98
N PHE A 192 5.21 -8.43 -16.15
CA PHE A 192 5.55 -7.04 -16.41
C PHE A 192 5.04 -6.59 -17.77
N GLU A 193 4.27 -5.52 -17.76
CA GLU A 193 3.87 -4.75 -18.94
C GLU A 193 4.11 -3.26 -18.65
N PRO A 194 4.83 -2.53 -19.52
CA PRO A 194 5.17 -1.13 -19.26
C PRO A 194 3.95 -0.27 -18.96
N ASN A 195 4.03 0.55 -17.90
CA ASN A 195 2.98 1.51 -17.48
C ASN A 195 1.60 0.92 -17.10
N ILE A 196 1.42 -0.39 -17.12
CA ILE A 196 0.13 -1.05 -16.87
C ILE A 196 0.14 -1.73 -15.49
N LYS A 197 -1.00 -1.71 -14.80
CA LYS A 197 -1.23 -2.58 -13.64
C LYS A 197 -1.73 -3.92 -14.17
N SER A 198 -0.87 -4.93 -14.22
CA SER A 198 -1.25 -6.26 -14.70
C SER A 198 -2.35 -6.87 -13.82
N PRO A 199 -3.54 -7.20 -14.37
CA PRO A 199 -4.60 -7.87 -13.62
C PRO A 199 -4.16 -9.25 -13.13
N ALA A 200 -3.39 -9.97 -13.95
CA ALA A 200 -2.82 -11.26 -13.58
C ALA A 200 -1.88 -11.14 -12.37
N ALA A 201 -1.00 -10.13 -12.37
CA ALA A 201 -0.12 -9.88 -11.23
C ALA A 201 -0.94 -9.63 -9.94
N GLN A 202 -2.02 -8.84 -10.02
CA GLN A 202 -2.88 -8.57 -8.86
C GLN A 202 -3.56 -9.82 -8.31
N VAL A 203 -4.05 -10.71 -9.16
CA VAL A 203 -4.63 -12.00 -8.72
C VAL A 203 -3.60 -12.81 -7.95
N PHE A 204 -2.38 -12.95 -8.48
CA PHE A 204 -1.31 -13.70 -7.81
C PHE A 204 -0.82 -13.01 -6.53
N LEU A 205 -0.76 -11.68 -6.49
CA LEU A 205 -0.45 -10.92 -5.27
C LEU A 205 -1.50 -11.17 -4.18
N ASN A 206 -2.79 -11.20 -4.53
CA ASN A 206 -3.87 -11.50 -3.60
C ASN A 206 -3.78 -12.93 -3.05
N ILE A 207 -3.42 -13.91 -3.89
CA ILE A 207 -3.13 -15.28 -3.45
C ILE A 207 -1.97 -15.29 -2.45
N GLY A 208 -0.91 -14.52 -2.72
CA GLY A 208 0.20 -14.35 -1.78
C GLY A 208 -0.24 -13.74 -0.45
N GLY A 209 -1.15 -12.76 -0.48
CA GLY A 209 -1.75 -12.15 0.71
C GLY A 209 -2.54 -13.16 1.56
N VAL A 210 -3.28 -14.08 0.92
CA VAL A 210 -4.00 -15.15 1.64
C VAL A 210 -3.02 -16.08 2.37
N GLY A 211 -1.89 -16.43 1.76
CA GLY A 211 -0.91 -17.28 2.43
C GLY A 211 -0.12 -16.60 3.56
N LEU A 212 -0.19 -15.27 3.68
CA LEU A 212 0.29 -14.56 4.87
C LEU A 212 -0.69 -14.75 6.06
N ILE A 213 -2.00 -14.72 5.80
CA ILE A 213 -3.04 -14.96 6.83
C ILE A 213 -3.07 -16.43 7.25
N LEU A 214 -2.81 -17.33 6.30
CA LEU A 214 -2.84 -18.78 6.49
C LEU A 214 -1.44 -19.36 6.22
N PRO A 215 -0.56 -19.45 7.24
CA PRO A 215 0.84 -19.86 7.10
C PRO A 215 1.03 -21.23 6.45
N ILE A 216 0.01 -22.11 6.48
CA ILE A 216 0.06 -23.42 5.82
C ILE A 216 0.26 -23.32 4.30
N PHE A 217 -0.06 -22.18 3.69
CA PHE A 217 0.17 -21.92 2.27
C PHE A 217 1.53 -21.28 1.96
N LEU A 218 2.38 -20.99 2.96
CA LEU A 218 3.72 -20.44 2.71
C LEU A 218 4.60 -21.30 1.80
N PRO A 219 4.62 -22.64 1.91
CA PRO A 219 5.39 -23.47 0.98
C PRO A 219 4.94 -23.28 -0.47
N VAL A 220 3.64 -23.07 -0.70
CA VAL A 220 3.09 -22.78 -2.03
C VAL A 220 3.58 -21.42 -2.53
N ILE A 221 3.59 -20.39 -1.67
CA ILE A 221 4.14 -19.07 -2.01
C ILE A 221 5.62 -19.20 -2.41
N TRP A 222 6.43 -19.93 -1.64
CA TRP A 222 7.85 -20.10 -1.98
C TRP A 222 8.07 -20.84 -3.30
N LEU A 223 7.29 -21.90 -3.57
CA LEU A 223 7.33 -22.60 -4.84
C LEU A 223 6.96 -21.67 -6.00
N LEU A 224 5.90 -20.88 -5.84
CA LEU A 224 5.50 -19.88 -6.83
C LEU A 224 6.55 -18.78 -7.00
N THR A 225 7.22 -18.33 -5.94
CA THR A 225 8.33 -17.38 -6.01
C THR A 225 9.45 -17.91 -6.91
N VAL A 226 9.84 -19.18 -6.76
CA VAL A 226 10.88 -19.80 -7.60
C VAL A 226 10.40 -19.90 -9.06
N ARG A 227 9.15 -20.32 -9.29
CA ARG A 227 8.58 -20.37 -10.65
C ARG A 227 8.52 -18.99 -11.30
N PHE A 228 8.10 -17.98 -10.55
CA PHE A 228 8.01 -16.60 -11.02
C PHE A 228 9.37 -15.94 -11.17
N TYR A 229 10.40 -16.38 -10.46
CA TYR A 229 11.78 -15.97 -10.74
C TYR A 229 12.22 -16.41 -12.15
N ILE A 230 11.98 -17.67 -12.53
CA ILE A 230 12.32 -18.14 -13.89
C ILE A 230 11.53 -17.35 -14.94
N LYS A 231 10.23 -17.16 -14.70
CA LYS A 231 9.37 -16.41 -15.60
C LYS A 231 9.77 -14.93 -15.71
N SER A 232 10.14 -14.29 -14.61
CA SER A 232 10.53 -12.87 -14.60
C SER A 232 11.84 -12.63 -15.32
N VAL A 233 12.83 -13.54 -15.18
CA VAL A 233 14.08 -13.48 -15.96
C VAL A 233 13.78 -13.58 -17.46
N ASN A 234 12.99 -14.56 -17.88
CA ASN A 234 12.64 -14.73 -19.30
C ASN A 234 11.87 -13.52 -19.86
N ASN A 235 10.93 -12.98 -19.08
CA ASN A 235 10.14 -11.82 -19.47
C ASN A 235 11.00 -10.54 -19.56
N LEU A 236 11.91 -10.33 -18.60
CA LEU A 236 12.81 -9.18 -18.59
C LEU A 236 13.89 -9.26 -19.68
N ASN A 237 14.35 -10.45 -20.06
CA ASN A 237 15.32 -10.61 -21.14
C ASN A 237 14.79 -10.01 -22.44
N PHE A 238 13.53 -10.26 -22.79
CA PHE A 238 12.90 -9.64 -23.97
C PHE A 238 13.02 -8.10 -23.99
N PHE A 239 13.09 -7.47 -22.81
CA PHE A 239 13.18 -6.02 -22.65
C PHE A 239 14.62 -5.51 -22.50
N LEU A 240 15.55 -6.36 -22.05
CA LEU A 240 16.91 -6.03 -21.62
C LEU A 240 17.99 -6.88 -22.33
N ASP A 241 17.66 -7.48 -23.47
CA ASP A 241 18.55 -8.42 -24.18
C ASP A 241 19.91 -7.79 -24.52
N ASP A 242 19.96 -6.48 -24.75
CA ASP A 242 21.21 -5.73 -25.03
C ASP A 242 22.20 -5.68 -23.85
N TYR A 243 21.76 -6.03 -22.63
CA TYR A 243 22.56 -5.92 -21.39
C TYR A 243 22.86 -7.30 -20.75
N ASN A 244 22.60 -8.40 -21.47
CA ASN A 244 22.82 -9.78 -21.00
C ASN A 244 24.24 -10.29 -21.21
#